data_AF-A0A1G7M827-F1
#
_entry.id   AF-A0A1G7M827-F1
#
_cell.length_a   1.000
_cell.length_b   1.000
_cell.length_c   1.000
_cell.angle_alpha   90.00
_cell.angle_beta   90.00
_cell.angle_gamma   90.00
#
_symmetry.space_group_name_H-M   'P 1'
#
loop_
_entity.id
_entity.type
_entity.pdbx_description
1 polymer ?
#
loop_
_entity_poly.entity_id
_entity_poly.type
_entity_poly.pdbx_seq_one_letter_code
_entity_poly.pdbx_strand_id
1 'polypeptide(L)'
;MKVSIFLTILSFLIISCNQNIRQKAPTVTDIKIDTTKTNKIMNSVNRQITCDNNLDSDFTSQILCKIENLERLKSNYVLIKQGVILVNDSKIYKGIKKLKKITEKSKIKDKIDNLYYLSEMIFEIQFCFLKGTTDMGGKTYPRARIEEVIFKSENCASQFIQNLNESLENNNSLKDLFDKSPNSIFRENNRVYYISSGGFYMMEIYKNLESAIKNKACVQHGL
;
A
#
# COMPACT_ATOMS: atom_id res chain seq x y z
N MET A 1 -38.09 7.77 -74.59
CA MET A 1 -37.09 6.73 -74.22
C MET A 1 -35.86 7.39 -73.63
N LYS A 2 -35.71 7.37 -72.31
CA LYS A 2 -34.42 7.57 -71.65
C LYS A 2 -34.29 6.43 -70.63
N VAL A 3 -33.22 5.67 -70.81
CA VAL A 3 -32.92 4.44 -70.10
C VAL A 3 -32.50 4.79 -68.68
N SER A 4 -33.21 4.16 -67.74
CA SER A 4 -32.89 4.07 -66.32
C SER A 4 -31.69 3.15 -66.10
N ILE A 5 -31.19 3.11 -64.85
CA ILE A 5 -30.23 2.15 -64.26
C ILE A 5 -28.79 2.68 -64.18
N PHE A 6 -28.40 3.17 -63.00
CA PHE A 6 -27.38 2.53 -62.13
C PHE A 6 -27.33 3.33 -60.80
N LEU A 7 -28.12 2.92 -59.81
CA LEU A 7 -27.78 1.99 -58.72
C LEU A 7 -26.95 2.64 -57.60
N THR A 8 -27.72 3.22 -56.69
CA THR A 8 -27.45 3.42 -55.27
C THR A 8 -26.78 2.22 -54.58
N ILE A 9 -25.49 2.34 -54.20
CA ILE A 9 -24.90 1.55 -53.09
C ILE A 9 -23.84 2.42 -52.38
N LEU A 10 -24.26 3.21 -51.40
CA LEU A 10 -23.36 3.66 -50.32
C LEU A 10 -24.16 3.93 -49.05
N SER A 11 -24.79 2.89 -48.52
CA SER A 11 -25.32 2.85 -47.16
C SER A 11 -24.84 1.55 -46.49
N PHE A 12 -24.58 1.62 -45.18
CA PHE A 12 -24.07 0.58 -44.29
C PHE A 12 -22.56 0.44 -44.11
N LEU A 13 -21.92 1.49 -43.55
CA LEU A 13 -20.81 1.30 -42.61
C LEU A 13 -20.92 2.32 -41.46
N ILE A 14 -21.98 2.21 -40.66
CA ILE A 14 -21.91 2.61 -39.23
C ILE A 14 -22.28 1.37 -38.44
N ILE A 15 -21.27 0.51 -38.28
CA ILE A 15 -21.28 -0.61 -37.36
C ILE A 15 -21.48 -0.04 -35.97
N SER A 16 -22.59 -0.42 -35.34
CA SER A 16 -22.82 -0.27 -33.91
C SER A 16 -21.65 -0.90 -33.13
N CYS A 17 -20.79 -0.07 -32.54
CA CYS A 17 -20.03 -0.48 -31.37
C CYS A 17 -20.85 -0.14 -30.12
N ASN A 18 -21.94 -0.89 -29.92
CA ASN A 18 -22.49 -1.10 -28.60
C ASN A 18 -21.79 -2.35 -28.03
N GLN A 19 -20.65 -2.15 -27.39
CA GLN A 19 -20.09 -3.13 -26.47
C GLN A 19 -19.70 -2.43 -25.18
N ASN A 20 -20.55 -2.68 -24.20
CA ASN A 20 -20.30 -2.55 -22.78
C ASN A 20 -19.06 -3.40 -22.44
N ILE A 21 -17.86 -2.85 -22.62
CA ILE A 21 -16.63 -3.48 -22.15
C ILE A 21 -16.55 -3.23 -20.64
N ARG A 22 -17.32 -4.02 -19.88
CA ARG A 22 -16.87 -4.42 -18.55
C ARG A 22 -15.56 -5.18 -18.78
N GLN A 23 -14.45 -4.47 -18.62
CA GLN A 23 -13.15 -5.13 -18.48
C GLN A 23 -13.27 -6.07 -17.29
N LYS A 24 -13.43 -7.37 -17.56
CA LYS A 24 -13.22 -8.41 -16.55
C LYS A 24 -11.82 -8.18 -16.00
N ALA A 25 -11.73 -7.96 -14.69
CA ALA A 25 -10.47 -7.93 -13.98
C ALA A 25 -9.67 -9.20 -14.35
N PRO A 26 -8.37 -9.08 -14.60
CA PRO A 26 -7.55 -10.25 -14.90
C PRO A 26 -7.60 -11.22 -13.72
N THR A 27 -7.91 -12.47 -14.04
CA THR A 27 -7.92 -13.61 -13.12
C THR A 27 -6.56 -13.74 -12.45
N VAL A 28 -6.59 -13.89 -11.13
CA VAL A 28 -5.46 -14.08 -10.24
C VAL A 28 -4.54 -15.19 -10.77
N THR A 29 -3.34 -14.82 -11.19
CA THR A 29 -2.22 -15.76 -11.23
C THR A 29 -1.70 -15.93 -9.80
N ASP A 30 -1.94 -17.11 -9.23
CA ASP A 30 -1.31 -17.56 -7.99
C ASP A 30 0.21 -17.53 -8.15
N ILE A 31 0.84 -16.52 -7.56
CA ILE A 31 2.28 -16.48 -7.39
C ILE A 31 2.59 -17.38 -6.18
N LYS A 32 3.15 -18.55 -6.44
CA LYS A 32 3.72 -19.41 -5.40
C LYS A 32 4.75 -18.62 -4.59
N ILE A 33 4.48 -18.46 -3.31
CA ILE A 33 5.37 -17.85 -2.33
C ILE A 33 6.50 -18.85 -2.05
N ASP A 34 7.74 -18.47 -2.36
CA ASP A 34 8.93 -19.16 -1.87
C ASP A 34 9.29 -18.55 -0.51
N THR A 35 8.90 -19.23 0.57
CA THR A 35 9.08 -18.80 1.97
C THR A 35 10.48 -19.04 2.51
N THR A 36 11.47 -19.36 1.67
CA THR A 36 12.80 -19.75 2.14
C THR A 36 13.92 -18.86 1.63
N LYS A 37 14.22 -17.77 2.37
CA LYS A 37 15.58 -17.36 2.80
C LYS A 37 15.64 -15.90 3.25
N THR A 38 15.64 -15.69 4.56
CA THR A 38 16.34 -14.55 5.17
C THR A 38 16.82 -14.92 6.57
N ASN A 39 17.84 -15.77 6.63
CA ASN A 39 18.73 -15.85 7.80
C ASN A 39 20.09 -15.35 7.34
N LYS A 40 20.36 -14.07 7.57
CA LYS A 40 21.74 -13.56 7.55
C LYS A 40 21.98 -12.72 8.80
N ILE A 41 22.57 -13.40 9.76
CA ILE A 41 23.05 -12.94 11.07
C ILE A 41 23.82 -11.62 10.91
N MET A 42 23.35 -10.56 11.55
CA MET A 42 24.13 -9.36 11.84
C MET A 42 24.35 -9.26 13.36
N ASN A 43 25.60 -9.44 13.77
CA ASN A 43 26.03 -9.38 15.17
C ASN A 43 26.14 -7.94 15.67
N SER A 44 25.85 -7.80 16.97
CA SER A 44 26.13 -6.67 17.87
C SER A 44 25.57 -5.29 17.49
N VAL A 45 24.26 -5.12 17.61
CA VAL A 45 23.64 -3.85 18.06
C VAL A 45 23.13 -4.12 19.47
N ASN A 46 23.24 -3.16 20.39
CA ASN A 46 22.77 -3.29 21.76
C ASN A 46 21.27 -3.68 21.74
N ARG A 47 20.98 -4.98 21.96
CA ARG A 47 19.68 -5.60 21.67
C ARG A 47 18.69 -5.24 22.77
N GLN A 48 18.04 -4.10 22.64
CA GLN A 48 17.03 -3.65 23.61
C GLN A 48 15.58 -3.90 23.15
N ILE A 49 15.38 -4.53 21.98
CA ILE A 49 14.06 -4.86 21.47
C ILE A 49 13.73 -6.31 21.85
N THR A 50 12.98 -6.47 22.93
CA THR A 50 12.26 -7.71 23.24
C THR A 50 10.88 -7.64 22.60
N CYS A 51 10.70 -8.40 21.54
CA CYS A 51 9.41 -8.71 20.96
C CYS A 51 8.94 -10.03 21.55
N ASP A 52 7.78 -10.03 22.21
CA ASP A 52 7.18 -11.28 22.66
C ASP A 52 6.74 -12.07 21.42
N ASN A 53 7.19 -13.33 21.30
CA ASN A 53 6.75 -14.26 20.27
C ASN A 53 5.38 -14.84 20.63
N ASN A 54 4.40 -13.98 20.86
CA ASN A 54 3.07 -14.42 21.26
C ASN A 54 2.38 -15.08 20.06
N LEU A 55 2.18 -16.40 20.14
CA LEU A 55 1.66 -17.25 19.07
C LEU A 55 0.18 -17.00 18.76
N ASP A 56 -0.54 -16.29 19.65
CA ASP A 56 -1.98 -16.00 19.52
C ASP A 56 -2.29 -14.75 18.67
N SER A 57 -1.32 -14.24 17.91
CA SER A 57 -1.54 -13.08 17.05
C SER A 57 -2.33 -13.47 15.80
N ASP A 58 -3.36 -12.69 15.48
CA ASP A 58 -4.09 -12.86 14.22
C ASP A 58 -3.23 -12.37 13.04
N PHE A 59 -2.89 -13.29 12.15
CA PHE A 59 -2.09 -13.04 10.95
C PHE A 59 -2.91 -12.85 9.67
N THR A 60 -4.24 -12.87 9.77
CA THR A 60 -5.13 -12.74 8.62
C THR A 60 -5.06 -11.33 8.05
N SER A 61 -4.73 -11.18 6.78
CA SER A 61 -4.75 -9.84 6.16
C SER A 61 -6.14 -9.22 6.22
N GLN A 62 -6.21 -7.92 6.55
CA GLN A 62 -7.46 -7.17 6.52
C GLN A 62 -7.52 -6.18 5.35
N ILE A 63 -6.43 -6.05 4.57
CA ILE A 63 -6.28 -4.99 3.56
C ILE A 63 -7.45 -4.97 2.56
N LEU A 64 -7.92 -6.13 2.11
CA LEU A 64 -8.99 -6.23 1.12
C LEU A 64 -10.32 -5.71 1.66
N CYS A 65 -10.74 -6.21 2.81
CA CYS A 65 -11.94 -5.72 3.48
C CYS A 65 -11.84 -4.22 3.77
N LYS A 66 -10.68 -3.75 4.23
CA LYS A 66 -10.44 -2.34 4.54
C LYS A 66 -10.59 -1.43 3.32
N ILE A 67 -10.16 -1.87 2.12
CA ILE A 67 -10.22 -1.05 0.90
C ILE A 67 -11.59 -1.04 0.21
N GLU A 68 -12.51 -1.96 0.56
CA GLU A 68 -13.86 -2.00 -0.04
C GLU A 68 -14.58 -0.66 0.06
N ASN A 69 -14.49 0.02 1.21
CA ASN A 69 -15.16 1.30 1.41
C ASN A 69 -14.59 2.44 0.55
N LEU A 70 -13.43 2.26 -0.10
CA LEU A 70 -12.78 3.30 -0.90
C LEU A 70 -13.48 3.55 -2.23
N GLU A 71 -14.28 2.59 -2.72
CA GLU A 71 -15.17 2.80 -3.87
C GLU A 71 -16.25 3.86 -3.58
N ARG A 72 -16.61 4.06 -2.31
CA ARG A 72 -17.65 5.01 -1.87
C ARG A 72 -17.14 6.43 -1.71
N LEU A 73 -15.83 6.65 -1.80
CA LEU A 73 -15.25 7.98 -1.76
C LEU A 73 -15.55 8.74 -3.05
N LYS A 74 -15.49 10.08 -3.01
CA LYS A 74 -15.71 10.95 -4.19
C LYS A 74 -14.91 10.56 -5.43
N SER A 75 -13.71 10.00 -5.23
CA SER A 75 -12.84 9.57 -6.31
C SER A 75 -13.15 8.18 -6.88
N ASN A 76 -14.05 7.42 -6.24
CA ASN A 76 -14.42 6.05 -6.59
C ASN A 76 -13.20 5.16 -6.90
N TYR A 77 -12.45 4.81 -5.86
CA TYR A 77 -11.22 4.04 -6.03
C TYR A 77 -11.52 2.61 -6.45
N VAL A 78 -10.84 2.17 -7.51
CA VAL A 78 -10.86 0.79 -7.98
C VAL A 78 -9.52 0.11 -7.67
N LEU A 79 -9.59 -1.17 -7.28
CA LEU A 79 -8.42 -2.01 -7.09
C LEU A 79 -7.81 -2.37 -8.44
N ILE A 80 -6.52 -2.04 -8.62
CA ILE A 80 -5.77 -2.31 -9.84
C ILE A 80 -4.82 -3.50 -9.66
N LYS A 81 -4.17 -3.59 -8.49
CA LYS A 81 -3.21 -4.66 -8.18
C LYS A 81 -3.21 -4.95 -6.68
N GLN A 82 -3.00 -6.20 -6.33
CA GLN A 82 -2.79 -6.63 -4.95
C GLN A 82 -1.73 -7.74 -4.87
N GLY A 83 -1.30 -8.06 -3.66
CA GLY A 83 -0.55 -9.28 -3.36
C GLY A 83 0.36 -9.13 -2.15
N VAL A 84 1.18 -10.16 -1.94
CA VAL A 84 2.25 -10.17 -0.94
C VAL A 84 3.53 -9.60 -1.55
N ILE A 85 4.28 -8.82 -0.78
CA ILE A 85 5.58 -8.29 -1.17
C ILE A 85 6.64 -8.60 -0.11
N LEU A 86 7.89 -8.67 -0.56
CA LEU A 86 9.04 -8.79 0.32
C LEU A 86 9.30 -7.47 1.06
N VAL A 87 9.92 -7.56 2.24
CA VAL A 87 10.37 -6.41 3.04
C VAL A 87 11.18 -5.42 2.19
N ASN A 88 12.07 -5.91 1.33
CA ASN A 88 12.90 -5.07 0.47
C ASN A 88 12.10 -4.32 -0.62
N ASP A 89 10.90 -4.78 -0.95
CA ASP A 89 10.03 -4.16 -1.95
C ASP A 89 9.04 -3.15 -1.35
N SER A 90 8.79 -3.23 -0.05
CA SER A 90 7.93 -2.31 0.69
C SER A 90 8.41 -0.86 0.59
N LYS A 91 7.45 0.05 0.37
CA LYS A 91 7.72 1.49 0.40
C LYS A 91 8.15 1.96 1.78
N ILE A 92 7.54 1.45 2.86
CA ILE A 92 7.90 1.84 4.23
C ILE A 92 9.38 1.53 4.49
N TYR A 93 9.83 0.32 4.12
CA TYR A 93 11.21 -0.12 4.34
C TYR A 93 12.21 0.52 3.37
N LYS A 94 11.81 0.84 2.15
CA LYS A 94 12.62 1.70 1.27
C LYS A 94 12.86 3.07 1.90
N GLY A 95 11.86 3.65 2.58
CA GLY A 95 11.99 4.88 3.36
C GLY A 95 12.99 4.72 4.52
N ILE A 96 12.80 3.72 5.37
CA ILE A 96 13.71 3.40 6.49
C ILE A 96 15.14 3.20 6.00
N LYS A 97 15.32 2.54 4.84
CA LYS A 97 16.62 2.32 4.24
C LYS A 97 17.33 3.58 3.78
N LYS A 98 16.59 4.55 3.27
CA LYS A 98 17.15 5.88 2.95
C LYS A 98 17.57 6.60 4.22
N LEU A 99 16.73 6.59 5.26
CA LEU A 99 17.04 7.23 6.54
C LEU A 99 18.34 6.68 7.11
N LYS A 100 18.49 5.35 7.20
CA LYS A 100 19.69 4.72 7.75
C LYS A 100 20.99 5.22 7.14
N LYS A 101 21.05 5.31 5.80
CA LYS A 101 22.25 5.79 5.08
C LYS A 101 22.64 7.21 5.44
N ILE A 102 21.67 8.05 5.81
CA ILE A 102 21.85 9.47 6.06
C ILE A 102 22.10 9.72 7.56
N THR A 103 21.54 8.85 8.41
CA THR A 103 21.58 8.99 9.87
C THR A 103 22.74 8.25 10.53
N GLU A 104 23.70 7.69 9.77
CA GLU A 104 24.80 6.86 10.28
C GLU A 104 25.65 7.53 11.37
N LYS A 105 25.70 8.87 11.42
CA LYS A 105 26.44 9.64 12.44
C LYS A 105 25.53 10.44 13.36
N SER A 106 24.23 10.18 13.35
CA SER A 106 23.23 10.96 14.08
C SER A 106 22.79 10.28 15.38
N LYS A 107 22.25 11.07 16.31
CA LYS A 107 21.69 10.59 17.59
C LYS A 107 20.46 9.67 17.42
N ILE A 108 19.83 9.64 16.24
CA ILE A 108 18.69 8.79 15.94
C ILE A 108 19.08 7.45 15.28
N LYS A 109 20.38 7.21 15.06
CA LYS A 109 20.89 5.98 14.44
C LYS A 109 20.32 4.73 15.10
N ASP A 110 20.36 4.66 16.42
CA ASP A 110 19.93 3.46 17.15
C ASP A 110 18.42 3.20 16.96
N LYS A 111 17.60 4.26 16.88
CA LYS A 111 16.16 4.14 16.56
C LYS A 111 15.93 3.63 15.14
N ILE A 112 16.74 4.07 14.18
CA ILE A 112 16.67 3.58 12.80
C ILE A 112 17.19 2.14 12.67
N ASP A 113 18.25 1.77 13.39
CA ASP A 113 18.75 0.39 13.44
C ASP A 113 17.72 -0.55 14.08
N ASN A 114 17.01 -0.08 15.10
CA ASN A 114 15.89 -0.76 15.73
C ASN A 114 14.75 -1.07 14.74
N LEU A 115 14.39 -0.12 13.86
CA LEU A 115 13.40 -0.36 12.80
C LEU A 115 13.83 -1.46 11.82
N TYR A 116 15.13 -1.59 11.55
CA TYR A 116 15.67 -2.67 10.74
C TYR A 116 15.58 -4.02 11.42
N TYR A 117 15.88 -4.09 12.72
CA TYR A 117 15.73 -5.33 13.47
C TYR A 117 14.27 -5.79 13.52
N LEU A 118 13.33 -4.86 13.72
CA LEU A 118 11.90 -5.15 13.69
C LEU A 118 11.41 -5.73 12.35
N SER A 119 12.18 -5.59 11.26
CA SER A 119 11.84 -6.23 9.98
C SER A 119 11.89 -7.75 10.02
N GLU A 120 12.71 -8.34 10.91
CA GLU A 120 12.76 -9.79 11.14
C GLU A 120 11.52 -10.31 11.89
N MET A 121 10.78 -9.39 12.50
CA MET A 121 9.54 -9.67 13.23
C MET A 121 8.29 -9.49 12.36
N ILE A 122 8.47 -9.22 11.07
CA ILE A 122 7.38 -9.21 10.10
C ILE A 122 7.03 -10.65 9.75
N PHE A 123 5.73 -10.94 9.81
CA PHE A 123 5.16 -12.16 9.27
C PHE A 123 4.97 -12.01 7.76
N GLU A 124 4.26 -10.96 7.34
CA GLU A 124 3.93 -10.73 5.93
C GLU A 124 3.71 -9.23 5.66
N ILE A 125 3.94 -8.81 4.41
CA ILE A 125 3.51 -7.50 3.92
C ILE A 125 2.55 -7.69 2.76
N GLN A 126 1.31 -7.29 2.97
CA GLN A 126 0.29 -7.24 1.94
C GLN A 126 0.27 -5.84 1.34
N PHE A 127 0.01 -5.73 0.03
CA PHE A 127 -0.16 -4.43 -0.60
C PHE A 127 -1.33 -4.41 -1.56
N CYS A 128 -1.86 -3.21 -1.75
CA CYS A 128 -2.84 -2.87 -2.77
C CYS A 128 -2.42 -1.60 -3.51
N PHE A 129 -2.71 -1.55 -4.80
CA PHE A 129 -2.61 -0.37 -5.63
C PHE A 129 -3.99 -0.02 -6.17
N LEU A 130 -4.40 1.21 -5.91
CA LEU A 130 -5.73 1.74 -6.21
C LEU A 130 -5.61 2.90 -7.19
N LYS A 131 -6.63 3.07 -8.03
CA LYS A 131 -6.79 4.23 -8.92
C LYS A 131 -8.22 4.74 -8.81
N GLY A 132 -8.40 6.03 -8.56
CA GLY A 132 -9.71 6.67 -8.65
C GLY A 132 -10.17 6.79 -10.09
N THR A 133 -11.48 6.75 -10.30
CA THR A 133 -12.10 6.93 -11.63
C THR A 133 -12.48 8.39 -11.91
N THR A 134 -12.50 9.25 -10.90
CA THR A 134 -12.81 10.68 -11.06
C THR A 134 -11.55 11.46 -11.45
N ASP A 135 -11.62 12.19 -12.58
CA ASP A 135 -10.53 13.07 -13.02
C ASP A 135 -10.41 14.28 -12.08
N MET A 136 -9.18 14.61 -11.68
CA MET A 136 -8.84 15.79 -10.89
C MET A 136 -8.47 16.99 -11.78
N GLY A 137 -8.47 16.80 -13.11
CA GLY A 137 -8.10 17.79 -14.11
C GLY A 137 -6.97 17.28 -15.00
N GLY A 138 -7.07 17.57 -16.30
CA GLY A 138 -6.04 17.22 -17.28
C GLY A 138 -5.80 15.71 -17.43
N LYS A 139 -6.84 14.88 -17.28
CA LYS A 139 -6.74 13.39 -17.31
C LYS A 139 -5.88 12.83 -16.18
N THR A 140 -5.91 13.47 -15.02
CA THR A 140 -5.13 13.11 -13.84
C THR A 140 -6.03 12.43 -12.82
N TYR A 141 -5.79 11.14 -12.61
CA TYR A 141 -6.56 10.33 -11.66
C TYR A 141 -5.80 10.11 -10.37
N PRO A 142 -6.47 10.18 -9.20
CA PRO A 142 -5.82 9.94 -7.94
C PRO A 142 -5.42 8.46 -7.84
N ARG A 143 -4.28 8.20 -7.20
CA ARG A 143 -3.72 6.86 -7.07
C ARG A 143 -3.21 6.68 -5.65
N ALA A 144 -3.39 5.49 -5.12
CA ALA A 144 -2.93 5.16 -3.79
C ALA A 144 -2.22 3.81 -3.79
N ARG A 145 -1.15 3.73 -3.02
CA ARG A 145 -0.55 2.47 -2.60
C ARG A 145 -0.82 2.32 -1.11
N ILE A 146 -1.36 1.17 -0.73
CA ILE A 146 -1.58 0.81 0.67
C ILE A 146 -0.74 -0.43 0.94
N GLU A 147 0.04 -0.42 2.02
CA GLU A 147 0.75 -1.58 2.53
C GLU A 147 0.21 -1.89 3.93
N GLU A 148 -0.09 -3.15 4.20
CA GLU A 148 -0.40 -3.69 5.52
C GLU A 148 0.77 -4.56 5.93
N VAL A 149 1.53 -4.10 6.93
CA VAL A 149 2.66 -4.81 7.50
C VAL A 149 2.17 -5.58 8.73
N ILE A 150 2.14 -6.90 8.64
CA ILE A 150 1.67 -7.79 9.69
C ILE A 150 2.88 -8.24 10.51
N PHE A 151 2.92 -7.88 11.79
CA PHE A 151 3.97 -8.30 12.71
C PHE A 151 3.59 -9.58 13.45
N LYS A 152 4.61 -10.32 13.89
CA LYS A 152 4.49 -11.52 14.73
C LYS A 152 3.81 -11.25 16.08
N SER A 153 3.81 -10.00 16.55
CA SER A 153 3.06 -9.59 17.74
C SER A 153 2.67 -8.11 17.73
N GLU A 154 1.66 -7.77 18.53
CA GLU A 154 1.22 -6.39 18.74
C GLU A 154 2.33 -5.52 19.34
N ASN A 155 3.12 -6.07 20.26
CA ASN A 155 4.25 -5.38 20.87
C ASN A 155 5.25 -4.92 19.79
N CYS A 156 5.59 -5.78 18.82
CA CYS A 156 6.48 -5.39 17.72
C CYS A 156 5.89 -4.26 16.85
N ALA A 157 4.59 -4.34 16.51
CA ALA A 157 3.93 -3.30 15.74
C ALA A 157 3.91 -1.95 16.48
N SER A 158 3.71 -1.98 17.80
CA SER A 158 3.75 -0.81 18.67
C SER A 158 5.14 -0.17 18.69
N GLN A 159 6.18 -0.97 18.96
CA GLN A 159 7.56 -0.50 18.98
C GLN A 159 8.01 0.03 17.61
N PHE A 160 7.55 -0.58 16.51
CA PHE A 160 7.81 -0.10 15.16
C PHE A 160 7.27 1.32 14.95
N ILE A 161 5.99 1.56 15.27
CA ILE A 161 5.40 2.89 15.12
C ILE A 161 6.04 3.91 16.05
N GLN A 162 6.33 3.52 17.30
CA GLN A 162 6.99 4.42 18.25
C GLN A 162 8.37 4.84 17.73
N ASN A 163 9.23 3.89 17.35
CA ASN A 163 10.56 4.18 16.84
C ASN A 163 10.51 5.01 15.55
N LEU A 164 9.54 4.73 14.67
CA LEU A 164 9.37 5.48 13.43
C LEU A 164 8.91 6.92 13.71
N ASN A 165 7.89 7.11 14.54
CA ASN A 165 7.39 8.42 14.92
C ASN A 165 8.49 9.24 15.59
N GLU A 166 9.16 8.69 16.60
CA GLU A 166 10.25 9.38 17.30
C GLU A 166 11.44 9.72 16.41
N SER A 167 11.69 8.93 15.35
CA SER A 167 12.75 9.20 14.37
C SER A 167 12.37 10.31 13.39
N LEU A 168 11.08 10.47 13.12
CA LEU A 168 10.53 11.46 12.21
C LEU A 168 10.07 12.74 12.93
N GLU A 169 9.87 12.68 14.24
CA GLU A 169 9.40 13.78 15.06
C GLU A 169 10.39 14.95 14.99
N ASN A 170 9.86 16.17 14.81
CA ASN A 170 10.62 17.43 14.78
C ASN A 170 11.66 17.59 13.65
N ASN A 171 11.72 16.67 12.66
CA ASN A 171 12.62 16.80 11.52
C ASN A 171 11.88 16.65 10.18
N ASN A 172 11.38 17.78 9.66
CA ASN A 172 10.69 17.83 8.37
C ASN A 172 11.55 17.29 7.23
N SER A 173 12.87 17.51 7.27
CA SER A 173 13.79 16.98 6.24
C SER A 173 13.82 15.45 6.24
N LEU A 174 13.78 14.80 7.41
CA LEU A 174 13.72 13.33 7.48
C LEU A 174 12.36 12.80 7.01
N LYS A 175 11.27 13.51 7.29
CA LYS A 175 9.93 13.16 6.76
C LYS A 175 9.92 13.18 5.23
N ASP A 176 10.47 14.24 4.62
CA ASP A 176 10.54 14.39 3.17
C ASP A 176 11.47 13.35 2.51
N LEU A 177 12.51 12.91 3.24
CA LEU A 177 13.45 11.87 2.78
C LEU A 177 12.86 10.45 2.89
N PHE A 178 11.99 10.23 3.87
CA PHE A 178 11.32 8.96 4.11
C PHE A 178 10.37 8.59 2.95
N ASP A 179 9.39 9.44 2.65
CA ASP A 179 8.66 9.41 1.39
C ASP A 179 8.32 10.84 0.93
N LYS A 180 8.60 11.09 -0.35
CA LYS A 180 8.28 12.37 -1.01
C LYS A 180 6.78 12.47 -1.34
N SER A 181 6.08 11.34 -1.37
CA SER A 181 4.65 11.30 -1.55
C SER A 181 3.92 11.66 -0.25
N PRO A 182 2.80 12.41 -0.32
CA PRO A 182 1.88 12.54 0.80
C PRO A 182 1.48 11.16 1.32
N ASN A 183 1.67 10.92 2.61
CA ASN A 183 1.51 9.61 3.19
C ASN A 183 0.96 9.67 4.62
N SER A 184 0.38 8.55 5.06
CA SER A 184 0.07 8.31 6.46
C SER A 184 0.43 6.91 6.88
N ILE A 185 0.68 6.79 8.18
CA ILE A 185 1.07 5.56 8.84
C ILE A 185 0.27 5.45 10.12
N PHE A 186 -0.38 4.31 10.36
CA PHE A 186 -1.09 4.06 11.61
C PHE A 186 -1.07 2.56 11.93
N ARG A 187 -1.41 2.23 13.17
CA ARG A 187 -1.44 0.85 13.68
C ARG A 187 -2.86 0.44 14.04
N GLU A 188 -3.18 -0.82 13.81
CA GLU A 188 -4.29 -1.53 14.44
C GLU A 188 -3.79 -2.91 14.88
N ASN A 189 -3.84 -3.21 16.18
CA ASN A 189 -3.30 -4.45 16.77
C ASN A 189 -1.83 -4.69 16.35
N ASN A 190 -1.52 -5.88 15.80
CA ASN A 190 -0.23 -6.27 15.23
C ASN A 190 0.00 -5.82 13.78
N ARG A 191 -0.82 -4.91 13.24
CA ARG A 191 -0.73 -4.44 11.85
C ARG A 191 -0.36 -2.98 11.78
N VAL A 192 0.54 -2.64 10.87
CA VAL A 192 0.87 -1.27 10.51
C VAL A 192 0.44 -1.01 9.08
N TYR A 193 -0.43 -0.02 8.90
CA TYR A 193 -0.88 0.43 7.60
C TYR A 193 -0.04 1.61 7.15
N TYR A 194 0.40 1.56 5.91
CA TYR A 194 1.10 2.63 5.23
C TYR A 194 0.35 3.02 3.96
N ILE A 195 -0.09 4.27 3.89
CA ILE A 195 -0.84 4.82 2.75
C ILE A 195 0.02 5.86 2.08
N SER A 196 0.23 5.73 0.78
CA SER A 196 0.99 6.70 -0.04
C SER A 196 0.11 7.12 -1.21
N SER A 197 -0.32 8.38 -1.24
CA SER A 197 -1.15 8.95 -2.31
C SER A 197 -0.28 9.71 -3.31
N GLY A 198 0.12 9.05 -4.40
CA GLY A 198 0.74 9.65 -5.59
C GLY A 198 1.74 10.81 -5.39
N GLY A 199 1.72 11.77 -6.31
CA GLY A 199 2.61 12.93 -6.29
C GLY A 199 2.08 14.07 -5.43
N PHE A 200 2.85 15.17 -5.34
CA PHE A 200 2.51 16.34 -4.52
C PHE A 200 1.12 16.93 -4.81
N TYR A 201 0.61 16.83 -6.04
CA TYR A 201 -0.73 17.30 -6.40
C TYR A 201 -1.89 16.50 -5.75
N MET A 202 -1.57 15.43 -5.01
CA MET A 202 -2.52 14.60 -4.25
C MET A 202 -2.46 14.90 -2.74
N MET A 203 -2.10 16.13 -2.34
CA MET A 203 -2.20 16.56 -0.94
C MET A 203 -3.59 16.24 -0.38
N GLU A 204 -3.66 15.86 0.89
CA GLU A 204 -4.89 15.54 1.63
C GLU A 204 -5.62 14.24 1.26
N ILE A 205 -5.39 13.68 0.06
CA ILE A 205 -6.02 12.42 -0.36
C ILE A 205 -5.70 11.28 0.62
N TYR A 206 -4.45 11.16 1.06
CA TYR A 206 -4.05 10.12 2.01
C TYR A 206 -4.82 10.18 3.34
N LYS A 207 -5.22 11.37 3.81
CA LYS A 207 -6.01 11.52 5.05
C LYS A 207 -7.43 10.99 4.88
N ASN A 208 -8.05 11.26 3.73
CA ASN A 208 -9.38 10.73 3.40
C ASN A 208 -9.36 9.21 3.28
N LEU A 209 -8.30 8.66 2.66
CA LEU A 209 -8.08 7.22 2.58
C LEU A 209 -7.88 6.60 3.97
N GLU A 210 -7.03 7.20 4.79
CA GLU A 210 -6.80 6.75 6.17
C GLU A 210 -8.09 6.73 6.99
N SER A 211 -8.87 7.81 6.95
CA SER A 211 -10.13 7.88 7.68
C SER A 211 -11.12 6.79 7.23
N ALA A 212 -11.24 6.56 5.93
CA ALA A 212 -12.11 5.52 5.40
C ALA A 212 -11.66 4.10 5.80
N ILE A 213 -10.35 3.85 5.82
CA ILE A 213 -9.77 2.56 6.23
C ILE A 213 -9.98 2.32 7.72
N LYS A 214 -9.69 3.31 8.58
CA LYS A 214 -9.89 3.20 10.04
C LYS A 214 -11.35 2.92 10.40
N ASN A 215 -12.28 3.53 9.68
CA ASN A 215 -13.72 3.41 9.96
C ASN A 215 -14.34 2.07 9.48
N LYS A 216 -13.61 1.25 8.71
CA LYS A 216 -14.08 -0.06 8.26
C LYS A 216 -13.62 -1.13 9.25
N ALA A 217 -14.58 -1.68 10.01
CA ALA A 217 -14.34 -2.91 10.76
C ALA A 217 -14.36 -4.12 9.81
N CYS A 218 -13.39 -5.00 9.93
CA CYS A 218 -13.36 -6.27 9.21
C CYS A 218 -13.83 -7.36 10.15
N VAL A 219 -15.06 -7.83 9.93
CA VAL A 219 -15.62 -8.95 10.69
C VAL A 219 -14.96 -10.21 10.17
N GLN A 220 -14.28 -10.93 11.06
CA GLN A 220 -13.85 -12.28 10.75
C GLN A 220 -15.07 -13.18 10.77
N HIS A 221 -15.55 -13.57 9.59
CA HIS A 221 -16.45 -14.72 9.52
C HIS A 221 -15.60 -15.94 9.86
N GLY A 222 -15.70 -16.39 11.12
CA GLY A 222 -15.18 -17.69 11.51
C GLY A 222 -15.75 -18.75 10.59
N LEU A 223 -14.86 -19.49 9.92
CA LEU A 223 -15.19 -20.76 9.27
C LEU A 223 -15.32 -21.84 10.34
#